data_AF-A0A942ZZ44-F1
#
_entry.id   AF-A0A942ZZ44-F1
#
_cell.length_a   1.000
_cell.length_b   1.000
_cell.length_c   1.000
_cell.angle_alpha   90.00
_cell.angle_beta   90.00
_cell.angle_gamma   90.00
#
_symmetry.space_group_name_H-M   'P 1'
#
loop_
_entity.id
_entity.type
_entity.pdbx_description
1 polymer ?
#
loop_
_entity_poly.entity_id
_entity_poly.type
_entity_poly.pdbx_seq_one_letter_code
_entity_poly.pdbx_strand_id
1 'polypeptide(L)'
;MPNNMPDARAINEALRRAREMQSRAEPAAQAPPAQEAAPEPEPAQARQSAPHPAPPASGGGASPLDLLLKDKERTLILALLILLSGEGGNTELLFALMYLLI
;
A
#
# COMPACT_ATOMS: atom_id res chain seq x y z
N MET A 1 25.04 9.89 9.01
CA MET A 1 23.66 9.50 9.40
C MET A 1 23.63 7.97 9.43
N PRO A 2 23.54 7.30 10.59
CA PRO A 2 23.38 5.85 10.60
C PRO A 2 21.99 5.48 10.07
N ASN A 3 21.93 4.50 9.17
CA ASN A 3 20.71 4.03 8.54
C ASN A 3 20.06 2.99 9.46
N ASN A 4 19.02 3.38 10.22
CA ASN A 4 18.24 2.48 11.07
C ASN A 4 17.20 1.72 10.21
N MET A 5 17.68 0.81 9.37
CA MET A 5 16.81 -0.15 8.71
C MET A 5 16.28 -1.12 9.80
N PRO A 6 14.96 -1.29 10.00
CA PRO A 6 14.46 -2.26 10.97
C PRO A 6 14.94 -3.66 10.57
N ASP A 7 15.67 -4.31 11.48
CA ASP A 7 16.20 -5.64 11.26
C ASP A 7 15.07 -6.60 10.88
N ALA A 8 15.35 -7.54 9.97
CA ALA A 8 14.37 -8.53 9.53
C ALA A 8 13.73 -9.30 10.71
N ARG A 9 14.45 -9.41 11.84
CA ARG A 9 13.94 -9.99 13.09
C ARG A 9 12.83 -9.14 13.72
N ALA A 10 13.01 -7.83 13.80
CA ALA A 10 12.03 -6.90 14.36
C ALA A 10 10.72 -6.92 13.54
N ILE A 11 10.82 -7.04 12.21
CA ILE A 11 9.66 -7.14 11.32
C ILE A 11 8.88 -8.44 11.58
N ASN A 12 9.57 -9.58 11.68
CA ASN A 12 8.93 -10.87 11.95
C ASN A 12 8.25 -10.91 13.33
N GLU A 13 8.87 -10.30 14.34
CA GLU A 13 8.30 -10.20 15.68
C GLU A 13 7.05 -9.31 15.72
N ALA A 14 7.09 -8.16 15.03
CA ALA A 14 5.94 -7.27 14.91
C ALA A 14 4.75 -7.97 14.23
N LEU A 15 5.00 -8.73 13.16
CA LEU A 15 3.96 -9.46 12.44
C LEU A 15 3.33 -10.57 13.30
N ARG A 16 4.15 -11.33 14.04
CA ARG A 16 3.68 -12.35 14.97
C ARG A 16 2.78 -11.76 16.07
N ARG A 17 3.21 -10.64 16.66
CA ARG A 17 2.46 -9.92 17.70
C ARG A 17 1.14 -9.34 17.19
N ALA A 18 1.12 -8.81 15.97
CA ALA A 18 -0.10 -8.30 15.35
C ALA A 18 -1.13 -9.42 15.15
N ARG A 19 -0.68 -10.62 14.74
CA ARG A 19 -1.53 -11.79 14.53
C ARG A 19 -2.12 -12.31 15.85
N GLU A 20 -1.32 -12.34 16.92
CA GLU A 20 -1.79 -12.68 18.26
C GLU A 20 -2.87 -11.70 18.75
N MET A 21 -2.69 -10.40 18.51
CA MET A 21 -3.69 -9.39 18.85
C MET A 21 -4.99 -9.51 18.04
N GLN A 22 -4.90 -9.80 16.73
CA GLN A 22 -6.08 -10.05 15.89
C GLN A 22 -6.86 -11.29 16.35
N SER A 23 -6.15 -12.40 16.63
CA SER A 23 -6.78 -13.63 17.12
C SER A 23 -7.50 -13.48 18.46
N ARG A 24 -7.08 -12.49 19.26
CA ARG A 24 -7.68 -12.18 20.57
C ARG A 24 -8.78 -11.13 20.49
N ALA A 25 -8.87 -10.37 19.39
CA ALA A 25 -9.93 -9.40 19.14
C ALA A 25 -11.20 -10.04 18.53
N GLU A 26 -11.07 -11.09 17.71
CA GLU A 26 -12.24 -11.78 17.14
C GLU A 26 -13.17 -12.50 18.15
N PRO A 27 -12.71 -13.13 19.25
CA PRO A 27 -13.63 -13.74 20.21
C PRO A 27 -14.45 -12.72 21.04
N ALA A 28 -14.11 -11.43 21.00
CA ALA A 28 -14.92 -10.38 21.65
C ALA A 28 -16.10 -9.90 20.78
N ALA A 29 -16.14 -10.25 19.49
CA ALA A 29 -17.22 -9.86 18.57
C ALA A 29 -18.37 -10.87 18.49
N GLN A 30 -18.31 -12.01 19.21
CA GLN A 30 -19.34 -13.05 19.19
C GLN A 30 -20.00 -13.34 20.56
N ALA A 31 -20.22 -12.31 21.37
CA ALA A 31 -21.22 -12.40 22.45
C ALA A 31 -22.51 -11.69 21.98
N PRO A 32 -23.62 -12.41 21.72
CA PRO A 32 -24.89 -11.75 21.41
C PRO A 32 -25.60 -11.37 22.71
N PRO A 33 -26.12 -10.14 22.81
CA PRO A 33 -27.36 -9.92 23.53
C PRO A 33 -28.44 -9.44 22.56
N ALA A 34 -29.60 -10.05 22.75
CA ALA A 34 -30.85 -9.73 22.11
C ALA A 34 -31.28 -8.26 22.33
N GLN A 35 -32.17 -7.83 21.43
CA GLN A 35 -33.00 -6.63 21.51
C GLN A 35 -33.51 -6.36 22.94
N GLU A 36 -33.41 -5.11 23.41
CA GLU A 36 -34.52 -4.47 24.13
C GLU A 36 -34.40 -2.94 24.09
N ALA A 37 -35.55 -2.29 23.92
CA ALA A 37 -35.73 -0.85 23.77
C ALA A 37 -35.66 -0.11 25.12
N ALA A 38 -35.03 1.09 25.15
CA ALA A 38 -35.38 2.22 26.03
C ALA A 38 -34.47 3.43 25.73
N PRO A 39 -34.99 4.66 25.56
CA PRO A 39 -34.18 5.88 25.62
C PRO A 39 -34.08 6.41 27.07
N GLU A 40 -32.91 6.98 27.38
CA GLU A 40 -32.50 7.79 28.55
C GLU A 40 -32.18 7.08 29.89
N PRO A 41 -31.27 7.63 30.74
CA PRO A 41 -30.69 8.98 30.74
C PRO A 41 -29.13 9.06 30.80
N GLU A 42 -28.56 10.22 30.44
CA GLU A 42 -27.21 10.66 30.82
C GLU A 42 -27.10 10.85 32.36
N PRO A 43 -25.90 10.88 33.04
CA PRO A 43 -24.69 11.60 32.60
C PRO A 43 -23.31 11.04 33.04
N ALA A 44 -22.26 11.79 32.66
CA ALA A 44 -20.90 11.84 33.20
C ALA A 44 -19.79 11.05 32.47
N GLN A 45 -19.13 11.80 31.58
CA GLN A 45 -17.67 11.96 31.50
C GLN A 45 -16.80 10.72 31.77
N ALA A 46 -16.23 10.17 30.71
CA ALA A 46 -14.78 10.21 30.48
C ALA A 46 -14.41 9.26 29.33
N ARG A 47 -13.71 9.81 28.33
CA ARG A 47 -12.75 9.11 27.47
C ARG A 47 -13.34 7.89 26.75
N GLN A 48 -13.59 7.98 25.46
CA GLN A 48 -12.50 7.80 24.51
C GLN A 48 -12.97 8.36 23.17
N SER A 49 -12.14 9.25 22.61
CA SER A 49 -12.08 9.51 21.18
C SER A 49 -12.36 8.23 20.42
N ALA A 50 -13.50 8.16 19.75
CA ALA A 50 -13.76 7.16 18.74
C ALA A 50 -12.52 7.14 17.83
N PRO A 51 -11.83 5.99 17.67
CA PRO A 51 -10.94 5.86 16.56
C PRO A 51 -11.86 5.95 15.35
N HIS A 52 -11.86 7.12 14.70
CA HIS A 52 -12.29 7.24 13.32
C HIS A 52 -11.80 5.97 12.61
N PRO A 53 -12.65 5.24 11.85
CA PRO A 53 -12.14 4.19 11.00
C PRO A 53 -11.06 4.86 10.16
N ALA A 54 -9.81 4.48 10.40
CA ALA A 54 -8.69 5.02 9.66
C ALA A 54 -9.06 4.83 8.18
N PRO A 55 -8.95 5.89 7.34
CA PRO A 55 -9.16 5.70 5.92
C PRO A 55 -8.29 4.51 5.49
N PRO A 56 -8.78 3.62 4.60
CA PRO A 56 -7.96 2.52 4.14
C PRO A 56 -6.65 3.14 3.71
N ALA A 57 -5.54 2.60 4.22
CA ALA A 57 -4.23 3.02 3.78
C ALA A 57 -4.17 2.76 2.27
N SER A 58 -4.53 3.78 1.49
CA SER A 58 -4.28 3.93 0.07
C SER A 58 -2.78 4.16 -0.10
N GLY A 59 -2.01 3.22 0.45
CA GLY A 59 -0.57 3.24 0.60
C GLY A 59 0.02 1.93 0.11
N GLY A 60 -0.67 1.24 -0.80
CA GLY A 60 0.03 0.43 -1.79
C GLY A 60 0.62 1.40 -2.80
N GLY A 61 1.70 2.08 -2.43
CA GLY A 61 2.45 2.92 -3.36
C GLY A 61 2.86 2.02 -4.52
N ALA A 62 2.18 2.15 -5.66
CA ALA A 62 2.48 1.33 -6.81
C ALA A 62 3.97 1.48 -7.09
N SER A 63 4.67 0.35 -7.19
CA SER A 63 6.12 0.37 -7.38
C SER A 63 6.42 1.18 -8.65
N PRO A 64 7.54 1.92 -8.73
CA PRO A 64 7.86 2.70 -9.94
C PRO A 64 7.87 1.83 -11.20
N LEU A 65 8.24 0.55 -11.07
CA LEU A 65 8.10 -0.45 -12.14
C LEU A 65 6.63 -0.72 -12.49
N ASP A 66 5.74 -0.78 -11.51
CA ASP A 66 4.31 -1.03 -11.71
C ASP A 66 3.64 0.16 -12.42
N LEU A 67 4.07 1.41 -12.16
CA LEU A 67 3.64 2.58 -12.93
C LEU A 67 4.21 2.58 -14.35
N LEU A 68 5.46 2.14 -14.53
CA LEU A 68 6.07 1.98 -15.84
C LEU A 68 5.30 0.95 -16.68
N LEU A 69 5.09 -0.26 -16.15
CA LEU A 69 4.40 -1.37 -16.82
C LEU A 69 2.88 -1.16 -16.98
N LYS A 70 2.27 -0.24 -16.21
CA LYS A 70 0.86 0.15 -16.36
C LYS A 70 0.56 0.65 -17.78
N ASP A 71 1.49 1.40 -18.35
CA ASP A 71 1.38 1.96 -19.68
C ASP A 71 2.08 1.03 -20.68
N LYS A 72 1.27 0.20 -21.33
CA LYS A 72 1.75 -0.82 -22.28
C LYS A 72 2.45 -0.18 -23.48
N GLU A 73 2.04 1.01 -23.91
CA GLU A 73 2.61 1.69 -25.07
C GLU A 73 3.96 2.30 -24.72
N ARG A 74 4.04 3.05 -23.61
CA ARG A 74 5.33 3.57 -23.11
C ARG A 74 6.31 2.44 -22.78
N THR A 75 5.84 1.37 -22.13
CA THR A 75 6.69 0.21 -21.82
C THR A 75 7.26 -0.41 -23.08
N LEU A 76 6.45 -0.55 -24.13
CA LEU A 76 6.89 -1.10 -25.41
C LEU A 76 7.91 -0.18 -26.10
N ILE A 77 7.68 1.14 -26.09
CA ILE A 77 8.64 2.12 -26.63
C ILE A 77 9.96 2.06 -25.86
N LEU A 78 9.95 1.98 -24.53
CA LEU A 78 11.17 1.79 -23.72
C LEU A 78 11.89 0.48 -24.05
N ALA A 79 11.16 -0.63 -24.19
CA ALA A 79 11.75 -1.91 -24.56
C ALA A 79 12.42 -1.85 -25.94
N LEU A 80 11.77 -1.17 -26.90
CA LEU A 80 12.33 -0.93 -28.24
C LEU A 80 13.58 -0.04 -28.18
N LEU A 81 13.58 1.01 -27.35
CA LEU A 81 14.75 1.87 -27.16
C LEU A 81 15.95 1.11 -26.60
N ILE A 82 15.72 0.23 -25.61
CA ILE A 82 16.77 -0.62 -25.03
C ILE A 82 17.29 -1.61 -26.08
N LEU A 83 16.38 -2.24 -26.83
CA LEU A 83 16.72 -3.19 -27.88
C LEU A 83 17.51 -2.53 -29.02
N LEU A 84 17.13 -1.30 -29.38
CA LEU A 84 17.72 -0.54 -30.48
C LEU A 84 19.01 0.20 -30.07
N SER A 85 19.26 0.45 -28.79
CA SER A 85 20.49 1.11 -28.30
C SER A 85 21.76 0.28 -28.45
N GLY A 86 21.68 -0.94 -29.00
CA GLY A 86 22.84 -1.75 -29.36
C GLY A 86 23.67 -1.17 -30.50
N GLU A 87 24.83 -1.78 -30.77
CA GLU A 87 25.77 -1.31 -31.79
C GLU A 87 25.16 -1.36 -33.20
N GLY A 88 25.10 -0.22 -33.88
CA GLY A 88 24.54 -0.09 -35.24
C GLY A 88 23.05 0.27 -35.31
N GLY A 89 22.40 0.60 -34.19
CA GLY A 89 21.02 1.08 -34.17
C GLY A 89 20.83 2.41 -34.92
N ASN A 90 19.70 2.58 -35.60
CA ASN A 90 19.37 3.81 -36.31
C ASN A 90 19.10 4.95 -35.31
N THR A 91 19.95 5.98 -35.33
CA THR A 91 19.87 7.13 -34.44
C THR A 91 18.63 7.99 -34.67
N GLU A 92 18.18 8.19 -35.92
CA GLU A 92 16.92 8.89 -36.21
C GLU A 92 15.73 8.16 -35.60
N LEU A 93 15.70 6.82 -35.70
CA LEU A 93 14.65 6.01 -35.11
C LEU A 93 14.68 6.11 -33.57
N LEU A 94 15.87 6.12 -32.98
CA LEU A 94 16.07 6.33 -31.54
C LEU A 94 15.51 7.69 -31.09
N PHE A 95 15.77 8.76 -31.84
CA PHE A 95 15.20 10.09 -31.58
C PHE A 95 13.68 10.14 -31.78
N ALA A 96 13.14 9.48 -32.80
CA ALA A 96 11.71 9.41 -33.03
C ALA A 96 10.98 8.70 -31.86
N LEU A 97 11.55 7.58 -31.38
CA LEU A 97 11.03 6.87 -30.22
C LEU A 97 11.14 7.69 -28.93
N MET A 98 12.23 8.45 -28.74
CA MET A 98 12.36 9.41 -27.65
C MET A 98 11.33 10.54 -27.72
N TYR A 99 11.05 11.06 -28.93
CA TYR A 99 10.06 12.11 -29.13
C TYR A 99 8.64 11.63 -28.79
N LEU A 100 8.28 10.40 -29.15
CA LEU A 100 6.99 9.81 -28.78
C LEU A 100 6.83 9.58 -27.26
N LEU A 101 7.92 9.66 -26.49
CA LEU A 101 7.91 9.48 -25.05
C LEU A 101 7.56 10.78 -24.29
N ILE A 102 7.74 11.94 -24.93
CA ILE A 102 7.53 13.29 -24.38
C ILE A 102 6.05 13.66 -24.52
#